data_AF-A0A9E3BF27-F1
#
_entry.id   AF-A0A9E3BF27-F1
#
_cell.length_a   1.000
_cell.length_b   1.000
_cell.length_c   1.000
_cell.angle_alpha   90.00
_cell.angle_beta   90.00
_cell.angle_gamma   90.00
#
_symmetry.space_group_name_H-M   'P 1'
#
loop_
_entity.id
_entity.type
_entity.pdbx_description
1 polymer ?
#
loop_
_entity_poly.entity_id
_entity_poly.type
_entity_poly.pdbx_seq_one_letter_code
_entity_poly.pdbx_strand_id
1 'polypeptide(L)' 'MKQHLERNFMPTDTYNQALILVQKLTIDEQFQLMEDLLTILRRQVEHKPLHSILELQGLGKEIWEGVDVQEYINQERDSW' A
#
# COMPACT_ATOMS: atom_id res chain seq x y z
N MET A 1 13.54 10.02 -39.93
CA MET A 1 14.16 10.13 -38.59
C MET A 1 13.19 10.92 -37.72
N LYS A 2 12.56 10.40 -36.68
CA LYS A 2 13.05 9.46 -35.65
C LYS A 2 11.88 8.56 -35.22
N GLN A 3 12.05 7.25 -35.39
CA GLN A 3 11.36 6.26 -34.57
C GLN A 3 11.97 6.34 -33.16
N HIS A 4 11.15 6.27 -32.12
CA HIS A 4 11.40 5.53 -30.87
C HIS A 4 10.14 5.70 -30.01
N LEU A 5 9.08 5.01 -30.42
CA LEU A 5 8.00 4.64 -29.52
C LEU A 5 8.47 3.34 -28.85
N GLU A 6 9.15 3.46 -27.72
CA GLU A 6 9.30 2.35 -26.77
C GLU A 6 7.96 2.11 -26.09
N ARG A 7 6.98 1.62 -26.86
CA ARG A 7 5.74 1.10 -26.31
C ARG A 7 6.06 -0.33 -25.91
N ASN A 8 6.28 -0.56 -24.62
CA ASN A 8 6.42 -1.86 -23.94
C ASN A 8 5.62 -2.96 -24.66
N PHE A 9 6.28 -3.69 -25.57
CA PHE A 9 5.65 -4.76 -26.34
C PHE A 9 6.29 -6.06 -25.88
N MET A 10 5.85 -6.57 -24.73
CA MET A 10 5.64 -7.99 -24.44
C MET A 10 5.17 -8.19 -22.98
N PRO A 11 3.84 -8.25 -22.74
CA PRO A 11 3.33 -8.99 -21.58
C PRO A 11 2.12 -9.89 -21.88
N THR A 12 1.71 -10.07 -23.14
CA THR A 12 0.52 -10.89 -23.47
C THR A 12 0.86 -12.38 -23.57
N ASP A 13 2.00 -12.73 -24.17
CA ASP A 13 2.41 -14.14 -24.31
C ASP A 13 2.75 -14.77 -22.96
N THR A 14 3.54 -14.08 -22.13
CA THR A 14 3.89 -14.54 -20.79
C THR A 14 2.65 -14.75 -19.90
N TYR A 15 1.68 -13.84 -19.96
CA TYR A 15 0.42 -13.97 -19.22
C TYR A 15 -0.39 -15.18 -19.69
N ASN A 16 -0.54 -15.35 -21.00
CA ASN A 16 -1.27 -16.48 -21.57
C ASN A 16 -0.59 -17.82 -21.25
N GLN A 17 0.74 -17.86 -21.28
CA GLN A 17 1.50 -19.05 -20.89
C GLN A 17 1.30 -19.39 -19.40
N ALA A 18 1.34 -18.38 -18.52
CA ALA A 18 1.02 -18.59 -17.11
C ALA A 18 -0.40 -19.14 -16.93
N LEU A 19 -1.39 -18.58 -17.63
CA LEU A 19 -2.77 -19.05 -17.56
C LEU A 19 -2.91 -20.52 -18.00
N ILE A 20 -2.23 -20.91 -19.09
CA ILE A 20 -2.21 -22.31 -19.56
C ILE A 20 -1.58 -23.24 -18.52
N LEU A 21 -0.53 -22.80 -17.82
CA LEU A 21 0.11 -23.59 -16.78
C LEU A 21 -0.79 -23.76 -15.56
N VAL A 22 -1.47 -22.70 -15.13
CA VAL A 22 -2.42 -22.75 -14.00
C VAL A 22 -3.58 -23.69 -14.31
N GLN A 23 -4.10 -23.69 -15.54
CA GLN A 23 -5.20 -24.59 -15.94
C GLN A 23 -4.82 -26.07 -15.92
N LYS A 24 -3.52 -26.41 -15.93
CA LYS A 24 -3.04 -27.81 -15.84
C LYS A 24 -2.91 -28.29 -14.39
N LEU A 25 -2.96 -27.40 -13.41
CA LEU A 25 -2.92 -27.74 -11.99
C LEU A 25 -4.26 -28.32 -11.54
N THR A 26 -4.23 -29.13 -10.49
CA THR A 26 -5.44 -29.55 -9.79
C THR A 26 -6.14 -28.35 -9.14
N ILE A 27 -7.43 -28.49 -8.81
CA ILE A 27 -8.19 -27.41 -8.17
C ILE A 27 -7.52 -26.97 -6.86
N ASP A 28 -7.05 -27.90 -6.04
CA ASP A 28 -6.38 -27.60 -4.77
C ASP A 28 -5.07 -26.81 -4.99
N GLU A 29 -4.27 -27.20 -5.99
CA GLU A 29 -3.05 -26.48 -6.36
C GLU A 29 -3.33 -25.09 -6.94
N GLN A 30 -4.43 -24.91 -7.67
CA GLN A 30 -4.86 -23.58 -8.16
C GLN A 30 -5.21 -22.65 -6.99
N PHE A 31 -5.93 -23.16 -5.99
CA PHE A 31 -6.25 -22.41 -4.78
C PHE A 31 -4.99 -22.05 -3.99
N GLN A 32 -4.08 -23.01 -3.79
CA GLN A 32 -2.81 -22.76 -3.11
C GLN A 32 -1.98 -21.68 -3.83
N LEU A 33 -1.88 -21.77 -5.16
CA LEU A 33 -1.16 -20.79 -5.96
C LEU A 33 -1.78 -19.40 -5.86
N MET A 34 -3.11 -19.31 -5.82
CA MET A 34 -3.81 -18.04 -5.61
C MET A 34 -3.47 -17.41 -4.26
N GLU A 35 -3.44 -18.19 -3.18
CA GLU A 35 -3.05 -17.71 -1.84
C GLU A 35 -1.60 -17.22 -1.80
N ASP A 36 -0.69 -17.96 -2.43
CA ASP A 36 0.72 -17.59 -2.53
C ASP A 36 0.90 -16.28 -3.31
N LEU A 37 0.21 -16.13 -4.44
CA LEU A 37 0.21 -14.91 -5.23
C LEU A 37 -0.34 -13.72 -4.43
N LEU A 38 -1.46 -13.90 -3.72
CA LEU A 38 -2.01 -12.86 -2.85
C LEU A 38 -1.03 -12.46 -1.75
N THR A 39 -0.31 -13.42 -1.16
CA THR A 39 0.70 -13.16 -0.13
C THR A 39 1.87 -12.35 -0.69
N ILE A 40 2.37 -12.71 -1.87
CA ILE A 40 3.44 -11.98 -2.55
C ILE A 40 3.01 -10.54 -2.87
N LEU A 41 1.80 -10.37 -3.43
CA LEU A 41 1.27 -9.06 -3.79
C LEU A 41 1.06 -8.18 -2.56
N ARG A 42 0.53 -8.72 -1.46
CA ARG A 42 0.37 -7.98 -0.20
C ARG A 42 1.70 -7.43 0.30
N ARG A 43 2.75 -8.26 0.34
CA ARG A 43 4.09 -7.81 0.74
C ARG A 43 4.62 -6.69 -0.16
N GLN A 44 4.40 -6.79 -1.47
CA GLN A 44 4.81 -5.75 -2.42
C GLN A 44 4.04 -4.43 -2.22
N VAL A 45 2.77 -4.50 -1.82
CA VAL A 45 1.92 -3.34 -1.55
C VAL A 45 2.22 -2.72 -0.17
N GLU A 46 2.53 -3.53 0.85
CA GLU A 46 2.89 -3.06 2.21
C GLU A 46 4.17 -2.24 2.25
N HIS A 47 5.05 -2.36 1.24
CA HIS A 47 6.23 -1.49 1.11
C HIS A 47 5.90 -0.04 0.72
N LYS A 48 4.64 0.26 0.35
CA LYS A 48 4.17 1.64 0.26
C LYS A 48 3.55 1.98 1.60
N PRO A 49 4.07 2.96 2.36
CA PRO A 49 3.39 3.40 3.58
C PRO A 49 1.95 3.77 3.20
N LEU A 50 0.99 3.00 3.75
CA LEU A 50 -0.44 3.17 3.46
C LEU A 50 -0.87 4.61 3.74
N HIS A 51 -0.28 5.21 4.76
CA HIS A 51 -0.43 6.61 5.15
C HIS A 51 0.89 7.13 5.69
N SER A 52 1.23 8.37 5.35
CA SER A 52 2.31 9.10 6.01
C SER A 52 1.77 9.76 7.27
N ILE A 53 2.50 9.73 8.39
CA ILE A 53 2.15 10.50 9.59
C ILE A 53 2.05 12.01 9.30
N LEU A 54 2.71 12.47 8.23
CA LEU A 54 2.61 13.85 7.74
C LEU A 54 1.22 14.21 7.18
N GLU A 55 0.37 13.22 6.89
CA GLU A 55 -1.04 13.44 6.54
C GLU A 55 -1.83 14.06 7.70
N LEU A 56 -1.35 13.92 8.94
CA LEU A 56 -1.94 14.54 10.13
C LEU A 56 -1.39 15.96 10.41
N GLN A 57 -0.43 16.43 9.60
CA GLN A 57 0.17 17.74 9.79
C GLN A 57 -0.88 18.85 9.63
N GLY A 58 -1.03 19.68 10.65
CA GLY A 58 -1.92 20.84 10.62
C GLY A 58 -3.36 20.57 11.06
N LEU A 59 -3.78 19.30 11.18
CA LEU A 59 -5.14 18.96 11.63
C LEU A 59 -5.44 19.38 13.09
N GLY A 60 -4.41 19.53 13.92
CA GLY A 60 -4.59 19.99 15.30
C GLY A 60 -4.77 21.49 15.46
N LYS A 61 -4.40 22.32 14.48
CA LYS A 61 -4.25 23.77 14.67
C LYS A 61 -5.54 24.44 15.16
N GLU A 62 -6.67 24.08 14.56
CA GLU A 62 -7.99 24.64 14.87
C GLU A 62 -8.51 24.17 16.24
N ILE A 63 -8.11 22.97 16.67
CA ILE A 63 -8.49 22.40 17.98
C ILE A 63 -7.76 23.13 19.12
N TRP A 64 -6.53 23.57 18.88
CA TRP A 64 -5.73 24.33 19.83
C TRP A 64 -6.05 25.83 19.85
N GLU A 65 -6.97 26.30 19.00
CA GLU A 65 -7.34 27.71 18.95
C GLU A 65 -8.14 28.11 20.20
N GLY A 66 -7.64 29.09 20.95
CA GLY A 66 -8.25 29.53 22.22
C GLY A 66 -7.93 28.66 23.44
N VAL A 67 -7.16 27.58 23.27
CA VAL A 67 -6.64 26.79 24.39
C VAL A 67 -5.36 27.46 24.91
N ASP A 68 -5.32 27.75 26.21
CA ASP A 68 -4.06 28.12 26.87
C ASP A 68 -3.19 26.87 27.00
N VAL A 69 -2.22 26.77 26.09
CA VAL A 69 -1.32 25.63 26.01
C VAL A 69 -0.51 25.45 27.30
N GLN A 70 -0.13 26.54 27.96
CA GLN A 70 0.71 26.47 29.14
C GLN A 70 -0.08 25.95 30.34
N GLU A 71 -1.32 26.42 30.48
CA GLU A 71 -2.23 25.96 31.53
C GLU A 71 -2.59 24.49 31.35
N TYR A 72 -2.93 24.08 30.11
CA TYR A 72 -3.25 22.69 29.79
C TYR A 72 -2.09 21.74 30.14
N ILE A 73 -0.85 22.10 29.79
CA ILE A 73 0.33 21.29 30.11
C ILE A 73 0.55 21.18 31.62
N ASN A 74 0.32 22.25 32.38
CA ASN A 74 0.48 22.23 33.83
C ASN A 74 -0.54 21.28 34.47
N GLN A 75 -1.80 21.34 34.04
CA GLN A 75 -2.87 20.44 34.52
C GLN A 75 -2.55 18.97 34.25
N GLU A 76 -2.07 18.64 33.05
CA GLU A 76 -1.67 17.26 32.71
C GLU A 76 -0.50 16.79 33.58
N ARG A 77 0.50 17.65 33.83
CA ARG A 77 1.66 17.34 34.69
C ARG A 77 1.28 17.13 36.15
N ASP A 78 0.31 17.88 36.65
CA ASP A 78 -0.17 17.72 38.03
C ASP A 78 -1.06 16.45 38.17
N SER A 79 -1.53 15.89 37.05
CA SER A 79 -2.41 14.71 37.02
C SER A 79 -1.71 13.35 36.85
N TRP A 80 -0.39 13.32 36.59
CA TRP A 80 0.44 12.10 36.40
C TRP A 80 1.54 12.02 37.46
#